data_AF-A0A9W9BH01-F1
#
_entry.id   AF-A0A9W9BH01-F1
#
_cell.length_a   1.000
_cell.length_b   1.000
_cell.length_c   1.000
_cell.angle_alpha   90.00
_cell.angle_beta   90.00
_cell.angle_gamma   90.00
#
_symmetry.space_group_name_H-M   'P 1'
#
loop_
_entity.id
_entity.type
_entity.pdbx_description
1 polymer ?
#
loop_
_entity_poly.entity_id
_entity_poly.type
_entity_poly.pdbx_seq_one_letter_code
_entity_poly.pdbx_strand_id
1 'polypeptide(L)'
;MMEETAAEFTLFSRLPAELRFKIWESVPRPTRVIGILPPAARWYRHHYRAIGTRTSAIVEEKDPLQRYNYRYIVQPKKHAIFPPLHACREARELWKPHFFQPSRLFHASNITIRFDTPFISYDTDIFAIFDGWPPNGIPSDVFLDPRLAENDDQSLDGFIALDRSRIRNLALCEIPGDLTGFANAISIRQLPNLQTLTIMALGPDEKRKPESLASEGSGGDIAYSLPVLEMLAVDVQRIAADIHDIPPELVQNSPFLTDARLRHAIALSPSIRPLIRYKQFVLSLLWHELREPNAVGAITESWWEYTEYLFSNRMDDDEECPLNLPGCGVHGHTRRELVEWVPKFEVNYKLLCATEWRDELRNIGIVKP
;
A
#
# COMPACT_ATOMS: atom_id res chain seq x y z
N MET A 1 -19.93 -20.61 12.98
CA MET A 1 -19.88 -19.36 13.77
C MET A 1 -19.74 -19.76 15.22
N MET A 2 -18.52 -19.73 15.75
CA MET A 2 -18.28 -19.75 17.19
C MET A 2 -18.02 -18.30 17.54
N GLU A 3 -18.94 -17.65 18.25
CA GLU A 3 -18.63 -16.40 18.93
C GLU A 3 -17.49 -16.70 19.91
N GLU A 4 -16.29 -16.19 19.63
CA GLU A 4 -15.25 -16.09 20.63
C GLU A 4 -15.79 -15.22 21.77
N THR A 5 -16.26 -15.88 22.83
CA THR A 5 -16.60 -15.24 24.08
C THR A 5 -15.30 -14.66 24.63
N ALA A 6 -15.12 -13.35 24.51
CA ALA A 6 -13.99 -12.65 25.10
C ALA A 6 -13.97 -12.99 26.60
N ALA A 7 -12.91 -13.65 27.05
CA ALA A 7 -12.75 -13.98 28.45
C ALA A 7 -12.68 -12.69 29.27
N GLU A 8 -13.76 -12.31 29.94
CA GLU A 8 -13.75 -11.20 30.87
C GLU A 8 -12.83 -11.58 32.05
N PHE A 9 -11.71 -10.88 32.18
CA PHE A 9 -10.83 -11.04 33.33
C PHE A 9 -11.50 -10.41 34.55
N THR A 10 -12.40 -11.17 35.19
CA THR A 10 -13.29 -10.74 36.29
C THR A 10 -12.57 -10.15 37.51
N LEU A 11 -11.26 -10.39 37.64
CA LEU A 11 -10.41 -9.86 38.71
C LEU A 11 -9.70 -8.55 38.35
N PHE A 12 -9.75 -8.10 37.09
CA PHE A 12 -8.97 -6.95 36.62
C PHE A 12 -9.26 -5.70 37.46
N SER A 13 -10.53 -5.42 37.72
CA SER A 13 -10.97 -4.27 38.51
C SER A 13 -10.57 -4.33 39.99
N ARG A 14 -10.20 -5.51 40.50
CA ARG A 14 -9.78 -5.72 41.90
C ARG A 14 -8.28 -5.58 42.10
N LEU A 15 -7.50 -5.47 41.03
CA LEU A 15 -6.05 -5.27 41.10
C LEU A 15 -5.71 -3.85 41.61
N PRO A 16 -4.61 -3.68 42.37
CA PRO A 16 -4.03 -2.37 42.65
C PRO A 16 -3.82 -1.56 41.37
N ALA A 17 -3.97 -0.25 41.45
CA ALA A 17 -3.92 0.65 40.30
C ALA A 17 -2.61 0.49 39.52
N GLU A 18 -1.49 0.34 40.21
CA GLU A 18 -0.16 0.16 39.63
C GLU A 18 -0.07 -1.09 38.74
N LEU A 19 -0.72 -2.18 39.15
CA LEU A 19 -0.77 -3.41 38.34
C LEU A 19 -1.72 -3.25 37.15
N ARG A 20 -2.85 -2.56 37.31
CA ARG A 20 -3.78 -2.27 36.21
C ARG A 20 -3.13 -1.40 35.14
N PHE A 21 -2.37 -0.37 35.52
CA PHE A 21 -1.60 0.44 34.58
C PHE A 21 -0.55 -0.37 33.84
N LYS A 22 0.24 -1.20 34.52
CA LYS A 22 1.23 -2.08 33.86
C LYS A 22 0.60 -3.03 32.86
N ILE A 23 -0.58 -3.58 33.19
CA ILE A 23 -1.33 -4.42 32.24
C ILE A 23 -1.76 -3.59 31.04
N TRP A 24 -2.33 -2.39 31.26
CA TRP A 24 -2.71 -1.53 30.14
C TRP A 24 -1.54 -1.16 29.24
N GLU A 25 -0.38 -0.80 29.80
CA GLU A 25 0.85 -0.50 29.07
C GLU A 25 1.37 -1.71 28.27
N SER A 26 1.12 -2.93 28.76
CA SER A 26 1.53 -4.16 28.08
C SER A 26 0.64 -4.55 26.90
N VAL A 27 -0.54 -3.93 26.74
CA VAL A 27 -1.44 -4.27 25.63
C VAL A 27 -0.80 -3.82 24.31
N PRO A 28 -0.54 -4.74 23.36
CA PRO A 28 0.10 -4.38 22.11
C PRO A 28 -0.81 -3.47 21.29
N ARG A 29 -0.25 -2.37 20.79
CA ARG A 29 -0.92 -1.51 19.82
C ARG A 29 -1.01 -2.26 18.49
N PRO A 30 -2.16 -2.24 17.79
CA PRO A 30 -2.31 -2.90 16.52
C PRO A 30 -1.48 -2.18 15.45
N THR A 31 -0.85 -2.96 14.59
CA THR A 31 -0.33 -2.45 13.32
C THR A 31 -1.48 -2.35 12.33
N ARG A 32 -1.66 -1.18 11.72
CA ARG A 32 -2.76 -0.92 10.79
C ARG A 32 -2.21 -0.29 9.51
N VAL A 33 -2.81 -0.61 8.38
CA VAL A 33 -2.57 0.06 7.12
C VAL A 33 -3.62 1.14 6.94
N ILE A 34 -3.15 2.38 6.78
CA ILE A 34 -4.01 3.55 6.53
C ILE A 34 -3.61 4.15 5.19
N GLY A 35 -4.55 4.28 4.26
CA GLY A 35 -4.25 4.89 2.97
C GLY A 35 -5.44 5.64 2.41
N ILE A 36 -5.15 6.62 1.57
CA ILE A 36 -6.17 7.43 0.91
C ILE A 36 -6.62 6.74 -0.38
N LEU A 37 -7.94 6.60 -0.55
CA LEU A 37 -8.55 6.00 -1.73
C LEU A 37 -9.75 6.83 -2.21
N PRO A 38 -9.97 6.92 -3.53
CA PRO A 38 -11.20 7.47 -4.08
C PRO A 38 -12.39 6.55 -3.76
N PRO A 39 -13.63 7.04 -3.70
CA PRO A 39 -14.80 6.20 -3.52
C PRO A 39 -14.83 5.06 -4.54
N ALA A 40 -14.90 3.81 -4.06
CA ALA A 40 -14.81 2.62 -4.91
C ALA A 40 -15.78 2.68 -6.11
N ALA A 41 -17.02 3.13 -5.91
CA ALA A 41 -18.01 3.25 -7.00
C ALA A 41 -17.54 4.15 -8.16
N ARG A 42 -16.84 5.27 -7.87
CA ARG A 42 -16.30 6.16 -8.91
C ARG A 42 -15.12 5.54 -9.64
N TRP A 43 -14.20 4.92 -8.90
CA TRP A 43 -13.05 4.24 -9.49
C TRP A 43 -13.51 3.12 -10.44
N TYR A 44 -14.46 2.30 -10.00
CA TYR A 44 -15.04 1.21 -10.80
C TYR A 44 -15.70 1.72 -12.08
N ARG A 45 -16.41 2.85 -12.01
CA ARG A 45 -17.02 3.49 -13.17
C ARG A 45 -15.97 3.99 -14.17
N HIS A 46 -14.82 4.48 -13.69
CA HIS A 46 -13.76 5.01 -14.53
C HIS A 46 -12.97 3.88 -15.24
N HIS A 47 -12.58 2.84 -14.51
CA HIS A 47 -11.75 1.75 -15.06
C HIS A 47 -12.55 0.58 -15.62
N TYR A 48 -13.86 0.74 -15.84
CA TYR A 48 -14.78 -0.35 -16.20
C TYR A 48 -14.35 -1.12 -17.46
N ARG A 49 -13.81 -0.43 -18.50
CA ARG A 49 -13.32 -1.10 -19.72
C ARG A 49 -12.06 -1.92 -19.48
N ALA A 50 -11.19 -1.53 -18.54
CA ALA A 50 -9.97 -2.26 -18.22
C ALA A 50 -10.24 -3.51 -17.36
N ILE A 51 -11.26 -3.48 -16.50
CA ILE A 51 -11.54 -4.55 -15.52
C ILE A 51 -12.68 -5.51 -15.94
N GLY A 52 -13.33 -5.26 -17.08
CA GLY A 52 -14.33 -6.16 -17.68
C GLY A 52 -15.53 -6.46 -16.77
N THR A 53 -15.91 -7.74 -16.65
CA THR A 53 -17.10 -8.21 -15.92
C THR A 53 -17.01 -8.07 -14.39
N ARG A 54 -15.88 -7.61 -13.82
CA ARG A 54 -15.77 -7.24 -12.39
C ARG A 54 -16.76 -6.14 -11.98
N THR A 55 -17.31 -5.44 -12.96
CA THR A 55 -18.28 -4.34 -12.85
C THR A 55 -19.72 -4.81 -12.60
N SER A 56 -20.07 -6.08 -12.84
CA SER A 56 -21.48 -6.51 -12.97
C SER A 56 -22.26 -6.68 -11.66
N ALA A 57 -21.65 -6.44 -10.50
CA ALA A 57 -22.32 -6.45 -9.19
C ALA A 57 -22.32 -5.07 -8.51
N ILE A 58 -22.12 -3.99 -9.27
CA ILE A 58 -22.29 -2.65 -8.73
C ILE A 58 -23.79 -2.41 -8.60
N VAL A 59 -24.32 -2.64 -7.40
CA VAL A 59 -25.46 -1.85 -6.94
C VAL A 59 -25.08 -0.41 -7.24
N GLU A 60 -25.83 0.23 -8.14
CA GLU A 60 -25.85 1.67 -8.25
C GLU A 60 -26.23 2.20 -6.86
N GLU A 61 -25.25 2.31 -5.97
CA GLU A 61 -25.28 3.36 -4.97
C GLU A 61 -25.27 4.63 -5.81
N LYS A 62 -26.48 5.08 -6.20
CA LYS A 62 -26.74 6.51 -6.26
C LYS A 62 -26.14 7.02 -4.97
N ASP A 63 -25.02 7.73 -5.04
CA ASP A 63 -24.49 8.47 -3.92
C ASP A 63 -25.29 9.77 -3.91
N PRO A 64 -26.44 9.85 -3.19
CA PRO A 64 -27.37 10.97 -3.35
C PRO A 64 -26.75 12.29 -2.90
N LEU A 65 -25.61 12.26 -2.20
CA LEU A 65 -24.90 13.45 -1.76
C LEU A 65 -23.40 13.16 -1.85
N GLN A 66 -22.78 13.75 -2.87
CA GLN A 66 -21.36 13.80 -3.18
C GLN A 66 -20.53 14.43 -2.03
N ARG A 67 -20.53 13.82 -0.83
CA ARG A 67 -20.06 14.44 0.42
C ARG A 67 -18.54 14.50 0.55
N TYR A 68 -17.80 13.71 -0.22
CA TYR A 68 -16.33 13.68 -0.18
C TYR A 68 -15.75 13.18 -1.50
N ASN A 69 -14.50 13.56 -1.77
CA ASN A 69 -13.70 13.17 -2.93
C ASN A 69 -12.84 11.94 -2.64
N TYR A 70 -12.37 11.81 -1.39
CA TYR A 70 -11.45 10.76 -0.95
C TYR A 70 -11.76 10.27 0.46
N ARG A 71 -11.25 9.08 0.81
CA ARG A 71 -11.34 8.50 2.15
C ARG A 71 -10.00 7.95 2.60
N TYR A 72 -9.59 8.28 3.82
CA TYR A 72 -8.58 7.49 4.54
C TYR A 72 -9.25 6.24 5.08
N ILE A 73 -8.93 5.11 4.46
CA ILE A 73 -9.37 3.79 4.92
C ILE A 73 -8.37 3.20 5.90
N VAL A 74 -8.84 2.23 6.68
CA VAL A 74 -8.01 1.51 7.66
C VAL A 74 -8.24 0.01 7.52
N GLN A 75 -7.15 -0.76 7.53
CA GLN A 75 -7.18 -2.20 7.68
C GLN A 75 -6.21 -2.65 8.79
N PRO A 76 -6.52 -3.73 9.53
CA PRO A 76 -7.79 -4.45 9.51
C PRO A 76 -8.94 -3.61 10.08
N LYS A 77 -10.13 -3.68 9.47
CA LYS A 77 -11.31 -2.93 9.95
C LYS A 77 -11.66 -3.19 11.42
N LYS A 78 -11.43 -4.42 11.91
CA LYS A 78 -11.61 -4.79 13.33
C LYS A 78 -10.74 -3.98 14.30
N HIS A 79 -9.65 -3.37 13.82
CA HIS A 79 -8.75 -2.52 14.59
C HIS A 79 -8.85 -1.04 14.18
N ALA A 80 -9.90 -0.65 13.44
CA ALA A 80 -10.15 0.75 13.11
C ALA A 80 -10.14 1.64 14.34
N ILE A 81 -10.52 1.09 15.49
CA ILE A 81 -10.40 1.70 16.80
C ILE A 81 -9.62 0.76 17.71
N PHE A 82 -8.57 1.27 18.37
CA PHE A 82 -7.80 0.50 19.34
C PHE A 82 -8.68 0.18 20.58
N PRO A 83 -8.96 -1.10 20.90
CA PRO A 83 -9.96 -1.45 21.91
C PRO A 83 -9.75 -0.80 23.29
N PRO A 84 -8.51 -0.65 23.83
CA PRO A 84 -8.29 0.03 25.10
C PRO A 84 -8.79 1.48 25.19
N LEU A 85 -8.94 2.20 24.07
CA LEU A 85 -9.49 3.57 24.08
C LEU A 85 -10.97 3.61 24.51
N HIS A 86 -11.67 2.48 24.40
CA HIS A 86 -13.09 2.33 24.74
C HIS A 86 -13.34 1.47 25.98
N ALA A 87 -12.31 0.79 26.50
CA ALA A 87 -12.45 -0.13 27.63
C ALA A 87 -12.90 0.58 28.92
N CYS A 88 -12.14 1.58 29.39
CA CYS A 88 -12.47 2.37 30.57
C CYS A 88 -11.75 3.72 30.56
N ARG A 89 -12.03 4.57 31.56
CA ARG A 89 -11.39 5.89 31.70
C ARG A 89 -9.87 5.78 31.85
N GLU A 90 -9.39 4.85 32.67
CA GLU A 90 -7.97 4.66 32.95
C GLU A 90 -7.16 4.29 31.71
N ALA A 91 -7.60 3.25 30.97
CA ALA A 91 -6.98 2.85 29.72
C ALA A 91 -6.99 3.99 28.69
N ARG A 92 -8.08 4.75 28.61
CA ARG A 92 -8.20 5.88 27.70
C ARG A 92 -7.24 7.02 28.05
N GLU A 93 -7.11 7.38 29.31
CA GLU A 93 -6.19 8.43 29.76
C GLU A 93 -4.73 8.05 29.48
N LEU A 94 -4.38 6.78 29.65
CA LEU A 94 -3.05 6.26 29.29
C LEU A 94 -2.79 6.33 27.78
N TRP A 95 -3.71 5.82 26.96
CA TRP A 95 -3.43 5.60 25.55
C TRP A 95 -3.73 6.80 24.64
N LYS A 96 -4.75 7.61 24.94
CA LYS A 96 -5.18 8.72 24.07
C LYS A 96 -4.05 9.69 23.66
N PRO A 97 -3.08 10.06 24.53
CA PRO A 97 -1.96 10.93 24.17
C PRO A 97 -1.07 10.39 23.03
N HIS A 98 -1.06 9.07 22.80
CA HIS A 98 -0.28 8.43 21.75
C HIS A 98 -0.95 8.49 20.37
N PHE A 99 -2.18 9.01 20.27
CA PHE A 99 -2.94 9.06 19.03
C PHE A 99 -3.21 10.51 18.60
N PHE A 100 -3.01 10.77 17.31
CA PHE A 100 -3.55 11.92 16.62
C PHE A 100 -5.04 11.71 16.34
N GLN A 101 -5.86 12.73 16.55
CA GLN A 101 -7.30 12.69 16.31
C GLN A 101 -7.64 13.63 15.13
N PRO A 102 -7.71 13.11 13.89
CA PRO A 102 -8.13 13.93 12.76
C PRO A 102 -9.62 14.30 12.89
N SER A 103 -9.98 15.44 12.30
CA SER A 103 -11.39 15.75 12.04
C SER A 103 -11.98 14.67 11.13
N ARG A 104 -13.22 14.24 11.38
CA ARG A 104 -13.90 13.22 10.57
C ARG A 104 -13.94 13.59 9.08
N LEU A 105 -14.10 14.87 8.80
CA LEU A 105 -13.99 15.47 7.49
C LEU A 105 -12.89 16.52 7.52
N PHE A 106 -12.03 16.49 6.51
CA PHE A 106 -11.05 17.51 6.20
C PHE A 106 -11.43 18.17 4.88
N HIS A 107 -11.36 19.50 4.85
CA HIS A 107 -11.66 20.31 3.67
C HIS A 107 -10.42 21.13 3.33
N ALA A 108 -9.89 20.97 2.12
CA ALA A 108 -8.83 21.80 1.58
C ALA A 108 -9.15 22.15 0.13
N SER A 109 -9.17 23.45 -0.19
CA SER A 109 -9.54 23.95 -1.51
C SER A 109 -10.87 23.36 -1.98
N ASN A 110 -10.86 22.52 -3.01
CA ASN A 110 -12.05 21.87 -3.58
C ASN A 110 -12.16 20.38 -3.21
N ILE A 111 -11.33 19.90 -2.29
CA ILE A 111 -11.20 18.50 -1.93
C ILE A 111 -11.76 18.30 -0.52
N THR A 112 -12.70 17.37 -0.41
CA THR A 112 -13.21 16.89 0.87
C THR A 112 -12.75 15.46 1.11
N ILE A 113 -12.11 15.22 2.26
CA ILE A 113 -11.53 13.94 2.64
C ILE A 113 -12.20 13.45 3.90
N ARG A 114 -12.62 12.18 3.91
CA ARG A 114 -13.21 11.53 5.07
C ARG A 114 -12.20 10.60 5.74
N PHE A 115 -12.09 10.68 7.06
CA PHE A 115 -11.34 9.71 7.85
C PHE A 115 -12.27 8.60 8.35
N ASP A 116 -11.98 7.35 8.03
CA ASP A 116 -12.74 6.20 8.53
C ASP A 116 -12.26 5.70 9.90
N THR A 117 -11.07 6.11 10.33
CA THR A 117 -10.58 5.91 11.70
C THR A 117 -10.51 7.24 12.46
N PRO A 118 -11.01 7.29 13.72
CA PRO A 118 -10.95 8.51 14.53
C PRO A 118 -9.61 8.71 15.27
N PHE A 119 -8.71 7.73 15.22
CA PHE A 119 -7.43 7.76 15.93
C PHE A 119 -6.31 7.21 15.04
N ILE A 120 -5.23 7.97 14.90
CA ILE A 120 -4.04 7.62 14.11
C ILE A 120 -2.82 7.57 15.04
N SER A 121 -2.04 6.50 14.95
CA SER A 121 -0.78 6.31 15.66
C SER A 121 0.36 6.41 14.66
N TYR A 122 1.09 7.52 14.67
CA TYR A 122 2.28 7.70 13.83
C TYR A 122 3.42 6.72 14.14
N ASP A 123 3.40 6.11 15.33
CA ASP A 123 4.40 5.13 15.75
C ASP A 123 4.17 3.75 15.13
N THR A 124 2.91 3.34 14.98
CA THR A 124 2.55 1.93 14.67
C THR A 124 1.73 1.76 13.41
N ASP A 125 1.04 2.81 12.95
CA ASP A 125 0.33 2.76 11.68
C ASP A 125 1.32 2.84 10.52
N ILE A 126 0.96 2.14 9.44
CA ILE A 126 1.67 2.10 8.18
C ILE A 126 0.84 2.91 7.19
N PHE A 127 1.39 4.03 6.73
CA PHE A 127 0.71 4.90 5.79
C PHE A 127 0.96 4.41 4.36
N ALA A 128 -0.08 3.93 3.69
CA ALA A 128 0.02 3.29 2.38
C ALA A 128 -0.29 4.26 1.24
N ILE A 129 0.57 4.24 0.23
CA ILE A 129 0.31 4.78 -1.10
C ILE A 129 -0.12 3.62 -1.99
N PHE A 130 -1.40 3.66 -2.36
CA PHE A 130 -2.01 2.66 -3.24
C PHE A 130 -1.84 3.01 -4.72
N ASP A 131 -1.87 4.31 -5.05
CA ASP A 131 -1.78 4.84 -6.41
C ASP A 131 -1.49 6.36 -6.36
N GLY A 132 -1.17 6.96 -7.51
CA GLY A 132 -1.16 8.40 -7.74
C GLY A 132 -2.56 8.90 -8.11
N TRP A 133 -3.28 9.48 -7.15
CA TRP A 133 -4.64 9.95 -7.40
C TRP A 133 -4.67 11.37 -7.98
N PRO A 134 -5.63 11.70 -8.88
CA PRO A 134 -5.82 13.08 -9.32
C PRO A 134 -6.29 13.97 -8.16
N PRO A 135 -6.00 15.27 -8.15
CA PRO A 135 -6.27 16.13 -7.00
C PRO A 135 -7.79 16.35 -6.85
N ASN A 136 -8.49 16.53 -7.97
CA ASN A 136 -9.91 16.87 -8.02
C ASN A 136 -10.86 15.65 -7.88
N GLY A 137 -10.34 14.48 -7.49
CA GLY A 137 -11.10 13.23 -7.49
C GLY A 137 -11.09 12.55 -8.86
N ILE A 138 -11.63 11.33 -8.93
CA ILE A 138 -11.84 10.63 -10.21
C ILE A 138 -13.10 11.19 -10.87
N PRO A 139 -13.01 11.89 -12.02
CA PRO A 139 -14.19 12.45 -12.69
C PRO A 139 -15.06 11.34 -13.28
N SER A 140 -16.37 11.58 -13.36
CA SER A 140 -17.33 10.61 -13.89
C SER A 140 -17.16 10.30 -15.38
N ASP A 141 -16.58 11.24 -16.15
CA ASP A 141 -16.76 11.29 -17.61
C ASP A 141 -15.46 11.44 -18.43
N VAL A 142 -14.27 11.47 -17.81
CA VAL A 142 -12.97 11.56 -18.53
C VAL A 142 -12.79 10.43 -19.54
N PHE A 143 -13.43 9.30 -19.30
CA PHE A 143 -13.39 8.17 -20.21
C PHE A 143 -14.18 8.39 -21.53
N LEU A 144 -15.11 9.33 -21.55
CA LEU A 144 -15.86 9.74 -22.74
C LEU A 144 -15.18 10.90 -23.50
N ASP A 145 -14.34 11.70 -22.82
CA ASP A 145 -13.53 12.73 -23.47
C ASP A 145 -12.16 12.89 -22.78
N PRO A 146 -11.08 12.29 -23.33
CA PRO A 146 -9.72 12.41 -22.82
C PRO A 146 -9.21 13.86 -22.73
N ARG A 147 -9.85 14.81 -23.44
CA ARG A 147 -9.53 16.24 -23.39
C ARG A 147 -9.95 16.92 -22.07
N LEU A 148 -10.69 16.22 -21.21
CA LEU A 148 -11.07 16.67 -19.87
C LEU A 148 -10.06 16.25 -18.78
N ALA A 149 -9.01 15.50 -19.13
CA ALA A 149 -7.85 15.40 -18.25
C ALA A 149 -7.17 16.78 -18.24
N GLU A 150 -7.34 17.54 -17.15
CA GLU A 150 -6.66 18.82 -16.97
C GLU A 150 -5.15 18.58 -17.03
N ASN A 151 -4.45 19.33 -17.89
CA ASN A 151 -3.00 19.23 -18.13
C ASN A 151 -2.12 19.72 -16.95
N ASP A 152 -2.72 20.03 -15.80
CA ASP A 152 -1.97 20.36 -14.59
C ASP A 152 -1.81 19.06 -13.77
N ASP A 153 -0.68 18.39 -13.99
CA ASP A 153 -0.17 17.14 -13.36
C ASP A 153 0.04 17.26 -11.83
N GLN A 154 -0.90 17.84 -11.09
CA GLN A 154 -0.82 17.88 -9.64
C GLN A 154 -1.51 16.67 -9.05
N SER A 155 -0.76 15.64 -8.70
CA SER A 155 -1.33 14.49 -8.00
C SER A 155 -1.70 14.87 -6.56
N LEU A 156 -2.73 14.21 -6.04
CA LEU A 156 -3.13 14.34 -4.65
C LEU A 156 -1.96 13.91 -3.75
N ASP A 157 -1.57 14.79 -2.82
CA ASP A 157 -0.65 14.41 -1.74
C ASP A 157 -1.23 13.20 -0.98
N GLY A 158 -0.51 12.08 -0.98
CA GLY A 158 -0.95 10.85 -0.31
C GLY A 158 -1.09 10.97 1.22
N PHE A 159 -0.45 11.98 1.80
CA PHE A 159 -0.48 12.31 3.23
C PHE A 159 -1.18 13.63 3.53
N ILE A 160 -2.01 14.12 2.60
CA ILE A 160 -2.84 15.30 2.84
C ILE A 160 -3.61 15.18 4.18
N ALA A 161 -3.64 16.27 4.95
CA ALA A 161 -4.21 16.31 6.30
C ALA A 161 -3.49 15.46 7.38
N LEU A 162 -2.34 14.89 7.05
CA LEU A 162 -1.43 14.23 7.99
C LEU A 162 -0.13 15.04 8.14
N ASP A 163 0.57 14.81 9.24
CA ASP A 163 1.86 15.43 9.53
C ASP A 163 3.00 14.55 9.01
N ARG A 164 3.51 14.91 7.81
CA ARG A 164 4.61 14.22 7.15
C ARG A 164 5.86 14.08 8.03
N SER A 165 6.11 15.04 8.93
CA SER A 165 7.27 14.99 9.83
C SER A 165 7.14 13.87 10.88
N ARG A 166 5.94 13.35 11.13
CA ARG A 166 5.72 12.29 12.12
C ARG A 166 5.60 10.90 11.51
N ILE A 167 5.49 10.79 10.20
CA ILE A 167 5.33 9.50 9.50
C ILE A 167 6.64 8.70 9.61
N ARG A 168 6.54 7.51 10.21
CA ARG A 168 7.67 6.58 10.40
C ARG A 168 7.59 5.33 9.54
N ASN A 169 6.37 4.89 9.18
CA ASN A 169 6.14 3.67 8.43
C ASN A 169 5.34 3.98 7.17
N LEU A 170 5.92 3.69 6.00
CA LEU A 170 5.33 3.86 4.68
C LEU A 170 5.07 2.48 4.06
N ALA A 171 3.95 2.30 3.39
CA ALA A 171 3.73 1.15 2.50
C ALA A 171 3.53 1.60 1.06
N LEU A 172 4.16 0.89 0.13
CA LEU A 172 3.98 1.08 -1.31
C LEU A 172 3.35 -0.19 -1.88
N CYS A 173 2.13 -0.06 -2.38
CA CYS A 173 1.31 -1.22 -2.72
C CYS A 173 1.63 -1.74 -4.12
N GLU A 174 1.57 -0.87 -5.12
CA GLU A 174 1.82 -1.22 -6.50
C GLU A 174 2.48 -0.06 -7.24
N ILE A 175 3.11 -0.37 -8.38
CA ILE A 175 3.59 0.62 -9.33
C ILE A 175 2.43 0.83 -10.30
N PRO A 176 1.75 1.98 -10.22
CA PRO A 176 0.64 2.23 -11.12
C PRO A 176 1.14 2.56 -12.52
N GLY A 177 0.20 2.61 -13.47
CA GLY A 177 0.51 3.07 -14.82
C GLY A 177 0.97 4.53 -14.86
N ASP A 178 0.56 5.35 -13.89
CA ASP A 178 1.01 6.73 -13.71
C ASP A 178 2.08 6.83 -12.62
N LEU A 179 3.34 6.68 -13.03
CA LEU A 179 4.49 6.76 -12.13
C LEU A 179 4.64 8.16 -11.53
N THR A 180 4.44 9.20 -12.34
CA THR A 180 4.60 10.59 -11.91
C THR A 180 3.66 10.87 -10.75
N GLY A 181 2.39 10.50 -10.89
CA GLY A 181 1.45 10.73 -9.81
C GLY A 181 1.72 9.91 -8.56
N PHE A 182 2.23 8.70 -8.72
CA PHE A 182 2.67 7.86 -7.61
C PHE A 182 3.86 8.47 -6.84
N ALA A 183 4.90 8.88 -7.55
CA ALA A 183 6.07 9.51 -6.94
C ALA A 183 5.71 10.83 -6.25
N ASN A 184 4.82 11.62 -6.84
CA ASN A 184 4.29 12.85 -6.25
C ASN A 184 3.50 12.57 -4.95
N ALA A 185 2.63 11.55 -4.96
CA ALA A 185 1.86 11.16 -3.78
C ALA A 185 2.79 10.75 -2.61
N ILE A 186 3.92 10.09 -2.91
CA ILE A 186 4.96 9.76 -1.92
C ILE A 186 5.70 11.03 -1.48
N SER A 187 6.26 11.79 -2.43
CA SER A 187 7.17 12.91 -2.20
C SER A 187 8.23 12.59 -1.14
N ILE A 188 9.07 11.58 -1.42
CA ILE A 188 9.96 10.93 -0.44
C ILE A 188 10.87 11.90 0.32
N ARG A 189 11.33 12.98 -0.34
CA ARG A 189 12.16 14.04 0.28
C ARG A 189 11.46 14.75 1.45
N GLN A 190 10.14 14.69 1.52
CA GLN A 190 9.33 15.31 2.56
C GLN A 190 8.99 14.35 3.71
N LEU A 191 9.62 13.18 3.79
CA LEU A 191 9.43 12.19 4.87
C LEU A 191 10.72 12.03 5.70
N PRO A 192 11.12 13.03 6.50
CA PRO A 192 12.43 13.06 7.14
C PRO A 192 12.63 12.01 8.23
N ASN A 193 11.55 11.50 8.81
CA ASN A 193 11.57 10.55 9.92
C ASN A 193 11.12 9.13 9.50
N LEU A 194 11.16 8.84 8.19
CA LEU A 194 10.85 7.51 7.68
C LEU A 194 11.84 6.49 8.25
N GLN A 195 11.32 5.48 8.95
CA GLN A 195 12.09 4.39 9.55
C GLN A 195 11.90 3.09 8.78
N THR A 196 10.69 2.85 8.27
CA THR A 196 10.34 1.59 7.61
C THR A 196 9.61 1.85 6.29
N LEU A 197 10.10 1.25 5.21
CA LEU A 197 9.42 1.11 3.93
C LEU A 197 8.90 -0.32 3.76
N THR A 198 7.60 -0.47 3.63
CA THR A 198 6.93 -1.74 3.38
C THR A 198 6.60 -1.87 1.90
N ILE A 199 7.12 -2.92 1.27
CA ILE A 199 6.61 -3.41 0.00
C ILE A 199 5.32 -4.20 0.29
N MET A 200 4.17 -3.62 -0.07
CA MET A 200 2.86 -4.17 0.28
C MET A 200 2.26 -4.90 -0.92
N ALA A 201 2.25 -6.23 -0.89
CA ALA A 201 1.51 -7.00 -1.89
C ALA A 201 0.00 -6.96 -1.60
N LEU A 202 -0.80 -6.92 -2.67
CA LEU A 202 -2.22 -7.20 -2.61
C LEU A 202 -2.46 -8.70 -2.81
N GLY A 203 -3.31 -9.27 -1.97
CA GLY A 203 -3.71 -10.67 -2.05
C GLY A 203 -4.75 -10.94 -3.15
N PRO A 204 -5.26 -12.17 -3.22
CA PRO A 204 -6.25 -12.56 -4.22
C PRO A 204 -7.58 -11.79 -4.09
N ASP A 205 -8.29 -11.64 -5.19
CA ASP A 205 -9.65 -11.09 -5.26
C ASP A 205 -10.60 -11.92 -4.39
N GLU A 206 -11.26 -11.26 -3.42
CA GLU A 206 -12.23 -11.88 -2.50
C GLU A 206 -13.39 -12.57 -3.23
N LYS A 207 -13.74 -12.09 -4.43
CA LYS A 207 -14.91 -12.58 -5.18
C LYS A 207 -14.63 -13.91 -5.86
N ARG A 208 -13.37 -14.36 -5.87
CA ARG A 208 -12.97 -15.67 -6.38
C ARG A 208 -13.00 -16.68 -5.25
N LYS A 209 -13.45 -17.90 -5.57
CA LYS A 209 -13.29 -19.01 -4.63
C LYS A 209 -11.79 -19.23 -4.41
N PRO A 210 -11.33 -19.45 -3.17
CA PRO A 210 -9.95 -19.82 -2.90
C PRO A 210 -9.53 -21.00 -3.76
N GLU A 211 -8.46 -20.81 -4.53
CA GLU A 211 -7.79 -21.82 -5.34
C GLU A 211 -6.37 -21.98 -4.79
N SER A 212 -5.74 -23.13 -5.04
CA SER A 212 -4.39 -23.40 -4.52
C SER A 212 -3.40 -22.32 -4.99
N LEU A 213 -2.82 -21.60 -4.04
CA LEU A 213 -1.70 -20.67 -4.29
C LEU A 213 -0.36 -21.40 -4.38
N ALA A 214 -0.33 -22.68 -4.01
CA ALA A 214 0.85 -23.53 -4.02
C ALA A 214 1.18 -24.11 -5.41
N SER A 215 0.63 -23.55 -6.50
CA SER A 215 0.88 -24.03 -7.85
C SER A 215 2.39 -24.09 -8.13
N GLU A 216 2.83 -25.19 -8.77
CA GLU A 216 4.20 -25.32 -9.26
C GLU A 216 4.52 -24.10 -10.14
N GLY A 217 5.52 -23.31 -9.74
CA GLY A 217 6.01 -22.22 -10.55
C GLY A 217 6.39 -22.72 -11.93
N SER A 218 6.38 -21.84 -12.94
CA SER A 218 6.71 -22.18 -14.33
C SER A 218 8.15 -22.69 -14.55
N GLY A 219 8.98 -22.76 -13.50
CA GLY A 219 10.37 -23.19 -13.59
C GLY A 219 11.28 -22.18 -14.28
N GLY A 220 10.94 -20.89 -14.25
CA GLY A 220 11.80 -19.80 -14.73
C GLY A 220 11.15 -18.78 -15.66
N ASP A 221 9.85 -18.88 -15.97
CA ASP A 221 9.15 -17.82 -16.71
C ASP A 221 8.70 -16.72 -15.74
N ILE A 222 9.47 -15.63 -15.72
CA ILE A 222 9.31 -14.45 -14.86
C ILE A 222 8.04 -13.65 -15.24
N ALA A 223 7.41 -13.94 -16.38
CA ALA A 223 6.13 -13.36 -16.79
C ALA A 223 4.92 -14.24 -16.41
N TYR A 224 5.13 -15.37 -15.75
CA TYR A 224 4.05 -16.28 -15.37
C TYR A 224 3.11 -15.63 -14.34
N SER A 225 1.81 -15.63 -14.64
CA SER A 225 0.78 -15.16 -13.73
C SER A 225 -0.19 -16.29 -13.41
N LEU A 226 -0.55 -16.41 -12.14
CA LEU A 226 -1.59 -17.35 -11.72
C LEU A 226 -2.92 -17.01 -12.39
N PRO A 227 -3.80 -18.02 -12.61
CA PRO A 227 -5.15 -17.76 -13.10
C PRO A 227 -5.99 -16.95 -12.09
N VAL A 228 -5.54 -16.89 -10.83
CA VAL A 228 -6.14 -16.13 -9.74
C VAL A 228 -5.83 -14.64 -9.92
N LEU A 229 -6.88 -13.81 -9.89
CA LEU A 229 -6.71 -12.36 -10.01
C LEU A 229 -6.30 -11.74 -8.67
N GLU A 230 -5.48 -10.71 -8.75
CA GLU A 230 -5.13 -9.83 -7.63
C GLU A 230 -6.34 -8.95 -7.26
N MET A 231 -6.52 -8.69 -5.97
CA MET A 231 -7.50 -7.71 -5.50
C MET A 231 -7.09 -6.31 -5.97
N LEU A 232 -8.05 -5.45 -6.26
CA LEU A 232 -7.74 -4.06 -6.59
C LEU A 232 -7.57 -3.25 -5.31
N ALA A 233 -6.71 -2.24 -5.31
CA ALA A 233 -6.54 -1.36 -4.15
C ALA A 233 -7.87 -0.76 -3.64
N VAL A 234 -8.81 -0.45 -4.54
CA VAL A 234 -10.14 0.06 -4.16
C VAL A 234 -11.05 -0.96 -3.49
N ASP A 235 -10.79 -2.26 -3.68
CA ASP A 235 -11.56 -3.32 -3.02
C ASP A 235 -11.35 -3.31 -1.51
N VAL A 236 -10.17 -2.88 -1.05
CA VAL A 236 -9.83 -2.74 0.37
C VAL A 236 -10.89 -1.93 1.15
N GLN A 237 -11.64 -1.04 0.50
CA GLN A 237 -12.73 -0.28 1.12
C GLN A 237 -13.93 -1.15 1.51
N ARG A 238 -14.18 -2.24 0.77
CA ARG A 238 -15.38 -3.09 0.85
C ARG A 238 -15.12 -4.40 1.57
N ILE A 239 -13.90 -4.93 1.50
CA ILE A 239 -13.55 -6.24 2.05
C ILE A 239 -13.12 -6.19 3.52
N ALA A 240 -13.16 -7.34 4.20
CA ALA A 240 -12.40 -7.55 5.44
C ALA A 240 -11.02 -8.11 5.08
N ALA A 241 -9.95 -7.40 5.46
CA ALA A 241 -8.59 -7.81 5.15
C ALA A 241 -7.72 -7.87 6.41
N ASP A 242 -6.81 -8.83 6.43
CA ASP A 242 -5.73 -8.93 7.40
C ASP A 242 -4.40 -8.52 6.75
N ILE A 243 -3.44 -8.12 7.60
CA ILE A 243 -2.08 -7.79 7.20
C ILE A 243 -1.18 -8.92 7.69
N HIS A 244 -0.38 -9.48 6.79
CA HIS A 244 0.57 -10.55 7.10
C HIS A 244 1.99 -10.11 6.78
N ASP A 245 2.91 -10.38 7.70
CA ASP A 245 4.35 -10.27 7.44
C ASP A 245 4.79 -11.33 6.43
N ILE A 246 5.59 -10.95 5.45
CA ILE A 246 6.20 -11.89 4.51
C ILE A 246 7.70 -12.00 4.85
N PRO A 247 8.16 -13.15 5.38
CA PRO A 247 9.57 -13.39 5.63
C PRO A 247 10.41 -13.24 4.34
N PRO A 248 11.60 -12.61 4.40
CA PRO A 248 12.48 -12.49 3.24
C PRO A 248 12.82 -13.83 2.57
N GLU A 249 12.89 -14.91 3.35
CA GLU A 249 13.14 -16.26 2.86
C GLU A 249 12.00 -16.77 1.97
N LEU A 250 10.75 -16.42 2.28
CA LEU A 250 9.61 -16.75 1.43
C LEU A 250 9.61 -15.92 0.14
N VAL A 251 10.03 -14.67 0.20
CA VAL A 251 10.14 -13.81 -1.00
C VAL A 251 11.13 -14.37 -2.01
N GLN A 252 12.15 -15.11 -1.57
CA GLN A 252 13.16 -15.73 -2.43
C GLN A 252 12.75 -17.12 -2.92
N ASN A 253 12.13 -17.92 -2.05
CA ASN A 253 11.95 -19.35 -2.30
C ASN A 253 10.51 -19.75 -2.64
N SER A 254 9.52 -18.88 -2.43
CA SER A 254 8.12 -19.21 -2.70
C SER A 254 7.82 -19.02 -4.19
N PRO A 255 7.35 -20.05 -4.91
CA PRO A 255 6.91 -19.90 -6.30
C PRO A 255 5.85 -18.80 -6.47
N PHE A 256 5.00 -18.58 -5.45
CA PHE A 256 3.96 -17.55 -5.43
C PHE A 256 4.49 -16.10 -5.28
N LEU A 257 5.72 -15.92 -4.81
CA LEU A 257 6.30 -14.60 -4.55
C LEU A 257 7.46 -14.27 -5.49
N THR A 258 8.17 -15.32 -5.95
CA THR A 258 9.37 -15.25 -6.79
C THR A 258 9.04 -15.31 -8.28
N ASP A 259 8.21 -16.26 -8.72
CA ASP A 259 8.05 -16.59 -10.15
C ASP A 259 6.65 -16.28 -10.67
N ALA A 260 5.64 -16.71 -9.92
CA ALA A 260 4.25 -16.47 -10.19
C ALA A 260 3.79 -15.25 -9.39
N ARG A 261 2.95 -14.42 -9.99
CA ARG A 261 2.11 -13.48 -9.23
C ARG A 261 0.67 -13.66 -9.61
N LEU A 262 -0.23 -13.26 -8.73
CA LEU A 262 -1.65 -13.11 -9.05
C LEU A 262 -1.80 -12.30 -10.33
N ARG A 263 -2.79 -12.51 -11.18
CA ARG A 263 -2.96 -11.70 -12.39
C ARG A 263 -3.48 -10.30 -12.00
N HIS A 264 -2.70 -9.24 -12.23
CA HIS A 264 -3.20 -7.88 -12.03
C HIS A 264 -4.10 -7.51 -13.21
N ALA A 265 -5.19 -6.79 -12.94
CA ALA A 265 -6.15 -6.45 -13.99
C ALA A 265 -5.70 -5.24 -14.84
N ILE A 266 -4.74 -4.45 -14.37
CA ILE A 266 -4.41 -3.14 -14.95
C ILE A 266 -2.90 -2.95 -15.21
N ALA A 267 -2.01 -3.63 -14.47
CA ALA A 267 -0.58 -3.30 -14.47
C ALA A 267 0.09 -3.75 -15.77
N LEU A 268 0.92 -2.85 -16.32
CA LEU A 268 1.40 -2.91 -17.69
C LEU A 268 2.69 -3.70 -17.91
N SER A 269 3.50 -3.96 -16.86
CA SER A 269 4.79 -4.64 -17.03
C SER A 269 4.93 -5.92 -16.21
N PRO A 270 4.84 -7.11 -16.85
CA PRO A 270 5.07 -8.41 -16.22
C PRO A 270 6.45 -8.54 -15.55
N SER A 271 7.47 -7.84 -16.07
CA SER A 271 8.86 -8.03 -15.62
C SER A 271 9.14 -7.51 -14.21
N ILE A 272 8.32 -6.58 -13.69
CA ILE A 272 8.49 -5.96 -12.36
C ILE A 272 7.67 -6.68 -11.28
N ARG A 273 6.70 -7.51 -11.68
CA ARG A 273 5.70 -8.06 -10.75
C ARG A 273 6.28 -8.92 -9.62
N PRO A 274 7.31 -9.76 -9.82
CA PRO A 274 7.96 -10.46 -8.71
C PRO A 274 8.35 -9.52 -7.57
N LEU A 275 8.14 -9.91 -6.31
CA LEU A 275 8.35 -9.00 -5.16
C LEU A 275 9.78 -8.44 -5.08
N ILE A 276 10.77 -9.27 -5.44
CA ILE A 276 12.18 -8.88 -5.45
C ILE A 276 12.42 -7.78 -6.48
N ARG A 277 11.91 -7.94 -7.70
CA ARG A 277 12.05 -6.97 -8.78
C ARG A 277 11.26 -5.70 -8.51
N TYR A 278 10.09 -5.84 -7.90
CA TYR A 278 9.30 -4.72 -7.42
C TYR A 278 10.07 -3.90 -6.38
N LYS A 279 10.67 -4.54 -5.38
CA LYS A 279 11.54 -3.87 -4.40
C LYS A 279 12.68 -3.15 -5.11
N GLN A 280 13.37 -3.82 -6.04
CA GLN A 280 14.49 -3.24 -6.77
C GLN A 280 14.07 -2.00 -7.57
N PHE A 281 12.95 -2.06 -8.29
CA PHE A 281 12.39 -0.92 -9.00
C PHE A 281 12.09 0.24 -8.05
N VAL A 282 11.34 -0.03 -6.97
CA VAL A 282 10.93 1.00 -6.00
C VAL A 282 12.15 1.66 -5.37
N LEU A 283 13.14 0.88 -4.93
CA LEU A 283 14.36 1.44 -4.36
C LEU A 283 15.13 2.26 -5.40
N SER A 284 15.16 1.82 -6.66
CA SER A 284 15.79 2.61 -7.72
C SER A 284 15.06 3.95 -7.93
N LEU A 285 13.72 3.94 -8.01
CA LEU A 285 12.91 5.12 -8.17
C LEU A 285 13.16 6.10 -7.02
N LEU A 286 13.14 5.62 -5.78
CA LEU A 286 13.38 6.44 -4.59
C LEU A 286 14.82 6.97 -4.54
N TRP A 287 15.81 6.20 -4.98
CA TRP A 287 17.21 6.64 -5.04
C TRP A 287 17.36 7.86 -5.95
N HIS A 288 16.72 7.82 -7.12
CA HIS A 288 16.72 8.93 -8.08
C HIS A 288 15.89 10.12 -7.55
N GLU A 289 14.68 9.87 -7.04
CA GLU A 289 13.83 10.91 -6.44
C GLU A 289 14.42 11.57 -5.19
N LEU A 290 15.39 10.96 -4.53
CA LEU A 290 16.13 11.61 -3.43
C LEU A 290 17.21 12.58 -3.93
N ARG A 291 17.64 12.45 -5.19
CA ARG A 291 18.77 13.18 -5.78
C ARG A 291 18.37 14.23 -6.80
N GLU A 292 17.41 13.89 -7.66
CA GLU A 292 16.94 14.75 -8.74
C GLU A 292 15.42 15.00 -8.56
N PRO A 293 14.98 16.26 -8.58
CA PRO A 293 13.54 16.57 -8.63
C PRO A 293 12.89 16.00 -9.89
N ASN A 294 11.76 15.31 -9.74
CA ASN A 294 10.97 14.76 -10.83
C ASN A 294 11.73 13.73 -11.69
N ALA A 295 12.67 12.98 -11.10
CA ALA A 295 13.36 11.86 -11.76
C ALA A 295 12.40 10.83 -12.36
N VAL A 296 11.21 10.68 -11.75
CA VAL A 296 10.13 9.83 -12.23
C VAL A 296 9.70 10.14 -13.67
N GLY A 297 9.79 11.40 -14.10
CA GLY A 297 9.48 11.80 -15.48
C GLY A 297 10.43 11.12 -16.47
N ALA A 298 11.74 11.20 -16.20
CA ALA A 298 12.75 10.54 -17.01
C ALA A 298 12.62 9.01 -17.00
N ILE A 299 12.31 8.41 -15.85
CA ILE A 299 12.03 6.96 -15.74
C ILE A 299 10.85 6.56 -16.62
N THR A 300 9.82 7.40 -16.67
CA THR A 300 8.61 7.15 -17.49
C THR A 300 8.93 7.25 -18.98
N GLU A 301 9.70 8.27 -19.37
CA GLU A 301 10.11 8.47 -20.78
C GLU A 301 11.04 7.38 -21.30
N SER A 302 11.96 6.88 -20.46
CA SER A 302 12.92 5.83 -20.79
C SER A 302 12.55 4.47 -20.20
N TRP A 303 11.24 4.16 -20.12
CA TRP A 303 10.72 2.99 -19.41
C TRP A 303 11.39 1.68 -19.82
N TRP A 304 11.53 1.45 -21.13
CA TRP A 304 12.05 0.18 -21.65
C TRP A 304 13.55 0.05 -21.39
N GLU A 305 14.33 1.08 -21.72
CA GLU A 305 15.78 1.10 -21.48
C GLU A 305 16.09 0.99 -19.98
N TYR A 306 15.33 1.69 -19.15
CA TYR A 306 15.53 1.70 -17.70
C TYR A 306 15.16 0.36 -17.06
N THR A 307 14.06 -0.27 -17.48
CA THR A 307 13.69 -1.60 -16.97
C THR A 307 14.62 -2.70 -17.48
N GLU A 308 15.14 -2.59 -18.70
CA GLU A 308 16.21 -3.49 -19.18
C GLU A 308 17.48 -3.31 -18.33
N TYR A 309 17.93 -2.07 -18.12
CA TYR A 309 19.06 -1.76 -17.24
C TYR A 309 18.93 -2.38 -15.83
N LEU A 310 17.75 -2.26 -15.21
CA LEU A 310 17.51 -2.80 -13.87
C LEU A 310 17.47 -4.33 -13.81
N PHE A 311 16.92 -4.99 -14.83
CA PHE A 311 16.58 -6.41 -14.77
C PHE A 311 17.32 -7.30 -15.78
N SER A 312 18.26 -6.75 -16.55
CA SER A 312 19.02 -7.53 -17.50
C SER A 312 19.83 -8.61 -16.77
N ASN A 313 19.76 -9.84 -17.27
CA ASN A 313 20.59 -10.94 -16.78
C ASN A 313 22.05 -10.83 -17.26
N ARG A 314 22.41 -9.74 -17.97
CA ARG A 314 23.77 -9.47 -18.40
C ARG A 314 24.54 -9.00 -17.17
N MET A 315 25.54 -9.78 -16.77
CA MET A 315 26.40 -9.59 -15.59
C MET A 315 27.36 -8.41 -15.74
N ASP A 316 26.93 -7.29 -16.33
CA ASP A 316 27.73 -6.07 -16.39
C ASP A 316 27.20 -5.07 -15.36
N ASP A 317 27.64 -5.23 -14.11
CA ASP A 317 27.26 -4.32 -13.03
C ASP A 317 27.86 -2.92 -13.21
N ASP A 318 28.77 -2.75 -14.18
CA ASP A 318 29.38 -1.48 -14.55
C ASP A 318 28.61 -0.77 -15.69
N GLU A 319 27.47 -1.31 -16.14
CA GLU A 319 26.55 -0.63 -17.07
C GLU A 319 26.09 0.71 -16.46
N GLU A 320 26.18 1.78 -17.25
CA GLU A 320 25.78 3.13 -16.87
C GLU A 320 24.26 3.31 -16.95
N CYS A 321 23.68 4.07 -16.01
CA CYS A 321 22.25 4.34 -15.99
C CYS A 321 21.82 5.15 -17.23
N PRO A 322 20.79 4.71 -17.97
CA PRO A 322 20.37 5.36 -19.21
C PRO A 322 19.75 6.75 -19.00
N LEU A 323 19.33 7.09 -17.77
CA LEU A 323 18.63 8.33 -17.48
C LEU A 323 19.53 9.57 -17.47
N ASN A 324 20.84 9.40 -17.23
CA ASN A 324 21.84 10.48 -17.19
C ASN A 324 21.39 11.75 -16.43
N LEU A 325 20.74 11.57 -15.28
CA LEU A 325 20.18 12.68 -14.50
C LEU A 325 21.29 13.50 -13.81
N PRO A 326 21.25 14.84 -13.85
CA PRO A 326 22.29 15.70 -13.28
C PRO A 326 22.55 15.46 -11.78
N GLY A 327 21.49 15.25 -10.99
CA GLY A 327 21.59 14.98 -9.56
C GLY A 327 22.19 13.61 -9.20
N CYS A 328 22.36 12.72 -10.18
CA CYS A 328 22.85 11.36 -9.97
C CYS A 328 24.38 11.22 -10.10
N GLY A 329 25.10 12.33 -10.36
CA GLY A 329 26.55 12.37 -10.47
C GLY A 329 27.02 12.99 -11.78
N VAL A 330 28.21 13.61 -11.78
CA VAL A 330 28.77 14.30 -12.97
C VAL A 330 29.02 13.33 -14.15
N HIS A 331 29.26 12.06 -13.84
CA HIS A 331 29.47 10.98 -14.82
C HIS A 331 28.33 9.96 -14.79
N GLY A 332 27.17 10.32 -14.23
CA GLY A 332 26.10 9.36 -13.95
C GLY A 332 26.45 8.41 -12.81
N HIS A 333 25.84 7.23 -12.82
CA HIS A 333 26.09 6.15 -11.88
C HIS A 333 25.95 4.79 -12.56
N THR A 334 26.59 3.77 -12.00
CA THR A 334 26.49 2.39 -12.47
C THR A 334 25.31 1.66 -11.83
N ARG A 335 24.99 0.49 -12.39
CA ARG A 335 24.02 -0.43 -11.77
C ARG A 335 24.49 -0.93 -10.41
N ARG A 336 25.80 -1.18 -10.24
CA ARG A 336 26.39 -1.59 -8.95
C ARG A 336 26.09 -0.58 -7.85
N GLU A 337 26.29 0.70 -8.11
CA GLU A 337 26.05 1.77 -7.13
C GLU A 337 24.59 1.84 -6.66
N LEU A 338 23.65 1.51 -7.56
CA LEU A 338 22.23 1.44 -7.24
C LEU A 338 21.89 0.21 -6.39
N VAL A 339 22.44 -0.95 -6.74
CA VAL A 339 22.21 -2.23 -6.03
C VAL A 339 22.84 -2.22 -4.64
N GLU A 340 24.02 -1.61 -4.50
CA GLU A 340 24.73 -1.49 -3.24
C GLU A 340 24.21 -0.35 -2.35
N TRP A 341 23.26 0.44 -2.83
CA TRP A 341 22.67 1.51 -2.04
C TRP A 341 21.91 0.96 -0.82
N VAL A 342 22.36 1.38 0.36
CA VAL A 342 21.66 1.13 1.62
C VAL A 342 20.79 2.35 1.95
N PRO A 343 19.45 2.25 1.88
CA PRO A 343 18.57 3.34 2.31
C PRO A 343 18.70 3.60 3.81
N LYS A 344 18.33 4.81 4.24
CA LYS A 344 18.33 5.21 5.66
C LYS A 344 17.17 4.59 6.48
N PHE A 345 16.33 3.79 5.84
CA PHE A 345 15.16 3.13 6.41
C PHE A 345 15.22 1.62 6.13
N GLU A 346 14.59 0.84 6.99
CA GLU A 346 14.44 -0.60 6.81
C GLU A 346 13.44 -0.90 5.70
N VAL A 347 13.66 -2.00 4.97
CA VAL A 347 12.74 -2.45 3.91
C VAL A 347 12.18 -3.82 4.30
N ASN A 348 10.86 -3.92 4.41
CA ASN A 348 10.17 -5.17 4.70
C ASN A 348 9.04 -5.45 3.69
N TYR A 349 8.40 -6.60 3.84
CA TYR A 349 7.33 -7.06 2.96
C TYR A 349 6.10 -7.42 3.77
N LYS A 350 4.94 -6.98 3.30
CA LYS A 350 3.65 -7.36 3.88
C LYS A 350 2.67 -7.75 2.78
N LEU A 351 1.73 -8.61 3.13
CA LEU A 351 0.60 -8.99 2.29
C LEU A 351 -0.67 -8.45 2.93
N LEU A 352 -1.43 -7.64 2.19
CA LEU A 352 -2.79 -7.28 2.54
C LEU A 352 -3.74 -8.26 1.84
N CYS A 353 -4.41 -9.12 2.61
CA CYS A 353 -5.20 -10.22 2.05
C CYS A 353 -6.61 -10.28 2.63
N ALA A 354 -7.58 -10.64 1.80
CA ALA A 354 -8.93 -10.93 2.25
C ALA A 354 -8.92 -12.11 3.24
N THR A 355 -9.73 -12.04 4.28
CA THR A 355 -9.75 -13.02 5.38
C THR A 355 -10.09 -14.45 4.93
N GLU A 356 -10.79 -14.58 3.81
CA GLU A 356 -11.26 -15.81 3.17
C GLU A 356 -10.11 -16.67 2.64
N TRP A 357 -8.94 -16.07 2.40
CA TRP A 357 -7.76 -16.74 1.86
C TRP A 357 -6.79 -17.23 2.94
N ARG A 358 -7.12 -17.05 4.23
CA ARG A 358 -6.20 -17.34 5.34
C ARG A 358 -5.68 -18.78 5.32
N ASP A 359 -6.51 -19.76 4.98
CA ASP A 359 -6.10 -21.17 4.96
C ASP A 359 -5.11 -21.45 3.82
N GLU A 360 -5.30 -20.85 2.64
CA GLU A 360 -4.32 -20.94 1.56
C GLU A 360 -3.01 -20.24 1.91
N LEU A 361 -3.07 -19.10 2.60
CA LEU A 361 -1.86 -18.44 3.10
C LEU A 361 -1.08 -19.28 4.13
N ARG A 362 -1.78 -20.11 4.92
CA ARG A 362 -1.14 -21.09 5.80
C ARG A 362 -0.44 -22.18 4.99
N ASN A 363 -1.09 -22.68 3.93
CA ASN A 363 -0.54 -23.74 3.07
C ASN A 363 0.78 -23.33 2.41
N ILE A 364 0.94 -22.04 2.05
CA ILE A 364 2.17 -21.51 1.47
C ILE A 364 3.14 -20.90 2.49
N GLY A 365 2.87 -21.06 3.79
CA GLY A 365 3.76 -20.67 4.88
C GLY A 365 3.77 -19.17 5.25
N ILE A 366 2.88 -18.35 4.68
CA ILE A 366 2.77 -16.92 5.03
C ILE A 366 2.10 -16.75 6.40
N VAL A 367 1.08 -17.56 6.70
CA VAL A 367 0.40 -17.55 8.00
C VAL A 367 0.86 -18.76 8.81
N LYS A 368 1.27 -18.53 10.06
CA LYS A 368 1.63 -19.61 10.98
C LYS A 368 0.38 -20.44 11.37
N PRO A 369 0.54 -21.76 11.58
CA PRO A 369 -0.57 -22.66 11.92
C PRO A 369 -1.32 -22.25 13.18
#